data_AF-A0A7W0T8D6-F1
#
_entry.id   AF-A0A7W0T8D6-F1
#
_cell.length_a   1.000
_cell.length_b   1.000
_cell.length_c   1.000
_cell.angle_alpha   90.00
_cell.angle_beta   90.00
_cell.angle_gamma   90.00
#
_symmetry.space_group_name_H-M   'P 1'
#
loop_
_entity.id
_entity.type
_entity.pdbx_description
1 polymer ?
#
loop_
_entity_poly.entity_id
_entity_poly.type
_entity_poly.pdbx_seq_one_letter_code
_entity_poly.pdbx_strand_id
1 'polypeptide(L)'
;MAFTDEREIQDDVKKVPAVPPPEHVESKRELFKITPGGVFRVIVLVGIIAFLGIYVGPATMGKTLFKVAVAVALSGVVFVGANKLFDQAYPKWTRFNTFIGVVVGFVLYIVLECNGAFRSLFDDRVKILGGGPWDVNPWLWGGIGALAGGVVMFLLSAPRATLARLPLAVIGVGGFGALTTYAFEESVRPALDWNKVWICAIVGAALFGAVTLIRKGPTAATRSALTGVGVGWLVGAWGGGDIGRGNLTGVAIATIVPAVVLGVRFGLVAEPSPAERRRIDSKSRSWIFLVPALALTAGGLVIPLIKTIYQSFRNRNGSETVGMENYRDIFGDPNAFNIDNWDGFLTSRLFYAAIAIAVAGVVIGIVSGRRTRQAFDRTESSTIPLFIAFFLLACAVLSTSRGTIFNNIWWVVVVTSLATAIGLGTAVLADRAKGEQVAKALIFLPMAISFVGAGIIWRFMYIARPPTNNQTGVM
;
A
#
# COMPACT_ATOMS: atom_id res chain seq x y z
N MET A 1 -4.26 -57.50 -25.00
CA MET A 1 -5.05 -57.46 -26.25
C MET A 1 -6.45 -57.01 -25.89
N ALA A 2 -6.76 -55.75 -26.12
CA ALA A 2 -8.13 -55.22 -26.09
C ALA A 2 -8.14 -54.06 -27.07
N PHE A 3 -8.55 -54.36 -28.30
CA PHE A 3 -8.81 -53.36 -29.33
C PHE A 3 -10.11 -52.65 -28.95
N THR A 4 -10.00 -51.40 -28.51
CA THR A 4 -11.14 -50.50 -28.42
C THR A 4 -11.61 -50.16 -29.84
N ASP A 5 -12.87 -50.46 -30.10
CA ASP A 5 -13.56 -50.42 -31.38
C ASP A 5 -13.59 -48.98 -31.96
N GLU A 6 -12.95 -48.78 -33.11
CA GLU A 6 -12.92 -47.48 -33.82
C GLU A 6 -14.33 -46.97 -34.22
N ARG A 7 -15.36 -47.82 -34.10
CA ARG A 7 -16.75 -47.43 -34.37
C ARG A 7 -17.36 -46.56 -33.26
N GLU A 8 -16.91 -46.69 -32.01
CA GLU A 8 -17.49 -45.94 -30.89
C GLU A 8 -17.06 -44.46 -30.90
N ILE A 9 -15.90 -44.15 -31.48
CA ILE A 9 -15.41 -42.77 -31.65
C ILE A 9 -16.14 -42.06 -32.79
N GLN A 10 -16.61 -42.77 -33.83
CA GLN A 10 -17.31 -42.14 -34.95
C GLN A 10 -18.76 -41.76 -34.65
N ASP A 11 -19.42 -42.43 -33.70
CA ASP A 11 -20.79 -42.11 -33.33
C ASP A 11 -20.90 -40.91 -32.38
N ASP A 12 -19.86 -40.62 -31.59
CA ASP A 12 -19.80 -39.42 -30.75
C ASP A 12 -19.46 -38.14 -31.54
N VAL A 13 -18.80 -38.26 -32.69
CA VAL A 13 -18.55 -37.11 -33.60
C VAL A 13 -19.85 -36.68 -34.33
N LYS A 14 -20.85 -37.56 -34.44
CA LYS A 14 -22.15 -37.25 -35.06
C LYS A 14 -23.15 -36.53 -34.13
N LYS A 15 -22.82 -36.34 -32.86
CA LYS A 15 -23.65 -35.62 -31.87
C LYS A 15 -23.12 -34.24 -31.50
N VAL A 16 -22.27 -33.64 -32.34
CA VAL A 16 -22.01 -32.20 -32.23
C VAL A 16 -23.25 -31.48 -32.77
N PRO A 17 -24.01 -30.73 -31.96
CA PRO A 17 -25.11 -29.93 -32.48
C PRO A 17 -24.56 -29.01 -33.56
N ALA A 18 -25.16 -29.05 -34.75
CA ALA A 18 -24.77 -28.19 -35.85
C ALA A 18 -24.69 -26.75 -35.35
N VAL A 19 -23.53 -26.12 -35.51
CA VAL A 19 -23.37 -24.69 -35.27
C VAL A 19 -24.45 -24.01 -36.12
N PRO A 20 -25.41 -23.29 -35.52
CA PRO A 20 -26.42 -22.60 -36.30
C PRO A 20 -25.70 -21.69 -37.31
N PRO A 21 -26.18 -21.58 -38.57
CA PRO A 21 -25.60 -20.65 -39.52
C PRO A 21 -25.48 -19.29 -38.84
N PRO A 22 -24.39 -18.52 -39.05
CA PRO A 22 -24.23 -17.23 -38.41
C PRO A 22 -25.50 -16.45 -38.68
N GLU A 23 -26.25 -16.20 -37.60
CA GLU A 23 -27.45 -15.39 -37.65
C GLU A 23 -26.98 -14.11 -38.34
N HIS A 24 -27.59 -13.77 -39.48
CA HIS A 24 -27.38 -12.47 -40.07
C HIS A 24 -27.86 -11.50 -39.00
N VAL A 25 -26.93 -11.04 -38.18
CA VAL A 25 -27.11 -9.90 -37.31
C VAL A 25 -27.29 -8.76 -38.30
N GLU A 26 -28.54 -8.57 -38.73
CA GLU A 26 -28.99 -7.26 -39.14
C GLU A 26 -28.48 -6.35 -38.05
N SER A 27 -27.45 -5.55 -38.38
CA SER A 27 -27.05 -4.45 -37.55
C SER A 27 -28.21 -3.47 -37.58
N LYS A 28 -29.27 -3.76 -36.82
CA LYS A 28 -30.16 -2.72 -36.36
C LYS A 28 -29.25 -1.81 -35.58
N ARG A 29 -28.85 -0.72 -36.25
CA ARG A 29 -28.39 0.49 -35.58
C ARG A 29 -29.55 0.88 -34.66
N GLU A 30 -29.57 0.32 -33.45
CA GLU A 30 -30.29 0.92 -32.33
C GLU A 30 -29.52 2.20 -31.99
N LEU A 31 -29.70 3.19 -32.86
CA LEU A 31 -29.31 4.57 -32.64
C LEU A 31 -30.06 5.01 -31.39
N PHE A 32 -29.33 5.13 -30.28
CA PHE A 32 -29.68 5.86 -29.07
C PHE A 32 -31.16 5.76 -28.67
N LYS A 33 -31.56 4.64 -28.05
CA LYS A 33 -32.78 4.67 -27.22
C LYS A 33 -32.54 5.64 -26.07
N ILE A 34 -33.20 6.80 -26.16
CA ILE A 34 -33.19 7.83 -25.13
C ILE A 34 -33.89 7.24 -23.90
N THR A 35 -33.11 6.73 -22.96
CA THR A 35 -33.63 6.30 -21.66
C THR A 35 -33.80 7.53 -20.77
N PRO A 36 -34.82 7.58 -19.89
CA PRO A 36 -34.98 8.66 -18.92
C PRO A 36 -33.71 8.90 -18.08
N GLY A 37 -32.97 7.82 -17.77
CA GLY A 37 -31.67 7.89 -17.11
C GLY A 37 -30.57 8.54 -17.97
N GLY A 38 -30.58 8.31 -19.29
CA GLY A 38 -29.68 8.99 -20.22
C GLY A 38 -29.95 10.50 -20.30
N VAL A 39 -31.22 10.90 -20.39
CA VAL A 39 -31.62 12.31 -20.39
C VAL A 39 -31.21 13.01 -19.10
N PHE A 40 -31.49 12.39 -17.95
CA PHE A 40 -31.11 12.92 -16.66
C PHE A 40 -29.59 13.14 -16.54
N ARG A 41 -28.77 12.16 -16.97
CA ARG A 41 -27.29 12.30 -16.97
C ARG A 41 -26.81 13.45 -17.85
N VAL A 42 -27.42 13.64 -19.03
CA VAL A 42 -27.09 14.76 -19.92
C VAL A 42 -27.45 16.10 -19.28
N ILE A 43 -28.65 16.23 -18.69
CA ILE A 43 -29.06 17.45 -17.98
C ILE A 43 -28.09 17.77 -16.84
N VAL A 44 -27.74 16.77 -16.03
CA VAL A 44 -26.77 16.96 -14.93
C VAL A 44 -25.40 17.36 -15.47
N LEU A 45 -24.91 16.71 -16.52
CA LEU A 45 -23.62 17.04 -17.14
C LEU A 45 -23.60 18.47 -17.69
N VAL A 46 -24.65 18.87 -18.42
CA VAL A 46 -24.81 20.23 -18.93
C VAL A 46 -24.90 21.23 -17.79
N GLY A 47 -25.65 20.91 -16.74
CA GLY A 47 -25.76 21.74 -15.53
C GLY A 47 -24.40 21.92 -14.84
N ILE A 48 -23.60 20.86 -14.72
CA ILE A 48 -22.24 20.93 -14.15
C ILE A 48 -21.32 21.78 -15.04
N ILE A 49 -21.35 21.59 -16.37
CA ILE A 49 -20.54 22.37 -17.31
C ILE A 49 -20.92 23.85 -17.25
N ALA A 50 -22.22 24.16 -17.23
CA ALA A 50 -22.72 25.53 -17.11
C ALA A 50 -22.33 26.14 -15.76
N PHE A 51 -22.52 25.41 -14.66
CA PHE A 51 -22.11 25.82 -13.32
C PHE A 51 -20.61 26.14 -13.26
N LEU A 52 -19.76 25.23 -13.74
CA LEU A 52 -18.32 25.44 -13.76
C LEU A 52 -17.94 26.61 -14.71
N GLY A 53 -18.60 26.74 -15.85
CA GLY A 53 -18.37 27.84 -16.79
C GLY A 53 -18.66 29.22 -16.17
N ILE A 54 -19.74 29.32 -15.39
CA ILE A 54 -20.17 30.55 -14.72
C ILE A 54 -19.28 30.86 -13.51
N TYR A 55 -19.06 29.88 -12.62
CA TYR A 55 -18.42 30.12 -11.32
C TYR A 55 -16.90 29.94 -11.30
N VAL A 56 -16.33 29.15 -12.21
CA VAL A 56 -14.87 28.87 -12.29
C VAL A 56 -14.21 29.62 -13.46
N GLY A 57 -14.97 29.88 -14.52
CA GLY A 57 -14.53 30.60 -15.71
C GLY A 57 -13.82 29.69 -16.74
N PRO A 58 -14.00 29.97 -18.05
CA PRO A 58 -13.56 29.09 -19.13
C PRO A 58 -12.03 28.92 -19.19
N ALA A 59 -11.27 29.95 -18.86
CA ALA A 59 -9.80 29.90 -18.86
C ALA A 59 -9.26 28.95 -17.79
N THR A 60 -9.85 28.97 -16.59
CA THR A 60 -9.45 28.10 -15.47
C THR A 60 -9.84 26.64 -15.77
N MET A 61 -11.03 26.41 -16.34
CA MET A 61 -11.45 25.08 -16.78
C MET A 61 -10.51 24.51 -17.85
N GLY A 62 -10.13 25.32 -18.86
CA GLY A 62 -9.18 24.91 -19.90
C GLY A 62 -7.82 24.52 -19.33
N LYS A 63 -7.27 25.32 -18.40
CA LYS A 63 -6.00 25.00 -17.72
C LYS A 63 -6.08 23.70 -16.92
N THR A 64 -7.17 23.48 -16.18
CA THR A 64 -7.37 22.26 -15.40
C THR A 64 -7.52 21.04 -16.30
N LEU A 65 -8.34 21.13 -17.35
CA LEU A 65 -8.51 20.07 -18.34
C LEU A 65 -7.19 19.71 -19.03
N PHE A 66 -6.42 20.72 -19.43
CA PHE A 66 -5.09 20.49 -20.02
C PHE A 66 -4.16 19.77 -19.05
N LYS A 67 -4.08 20.21 -17.79
CA LYS A 67 -3.26 19.54 -16.76
C LYS A 67 -3.69 18.08 -16.55
N VAL A 68 -5.00 17.82 -16.49
CA VAL A 68 -5.53 16.46 -16.38
C VAL A 68 -5.16 15.62 -17.61
N ALA A 69 -5.36 16.16 -18.81
CA ALA A 69 -5.03 15.47 -20.06
C ALA A 69 -3.54 15.13 -20.15
N VAL A 70 -2.66 16.09 -19.81
CA VAL A 70 -1.20 15.87 -19.76
C VAL A 70 -0.84 14.82 -18.71
N ALA A 71 -1.42 14.88 -17.52
CA ALA A 71 -1.16 13.90 -16.46
C ALA A 71 -1.58 12.48 -16.87
N VAL A 72 -2.77 12.34 -17.48
CA VAL A 72 -3.26 11.05 -17.99
C VAL A 72 -2.38 10.54 -19.12
N ALA A 73 -2.00 11.40 -20.07
CA ALA A 73 -1.12 11.03 -21.17
C ALA A 73 0.26 10.58 -20.68
N LEU A 74 0.89 11.35 -19.78
CA LEU A 74 2.19 11.00 -19.19
C LEU A 74 2.11 9.69 -18.40
N SER A 75 1.05 9.50 -17.59
CA SER A 75 0.83 8.25 -16.87
C SER A 75 0.70 7.07 -17.83
N GLY A 76 -0.09 7.23 -18.90
CA GLY A 76 -0.23 6.23 -19.95
C GLY A 76 1.11 5.88 -20.61
N VAL A 77 1.92 6.88 -20.96
CA VAL A 77 3.26 6.68 -21.53
C VAL A 77 4.18 5.92 -20.57
N VAL A 78 4.18 6.27 -19.29
CA VAL A 78 4.98 5.58 -18.27
C VAL A 78 4.56 4.11 -18.14
N PHE A 79 3.27 3.83 -18.06
CA PHE A 79 2.77 2.46 -17.92
C PHE A 79 2.99 1.61 -19.18
N VAL A 80 2.66 2.15 -20.36
CA VAL A 80 2.89 1.46 -21.63
C VAL A 80 4.38 1.27 -21.88
N GLY A 81 5.19 2.29 -21.57
CA GLY A 81 6.65 2.23 -21.67
C GLY A 81 7.25 1.19 -20.75
N ALA A 82 6.82 1.13 -19.49
CA ALA A 82 7.24 0.08 -18.56
C ALA A 82 6.85 -1.31 -19.08
N ASN A 83 5.63 -1.50 -19.55
CA ASN A 83 5.20 -2.79 -20.09
C ASN A 83 6.05 -3.21 -21.30
N LYS A 84 6.27 -2.29 -22.25
CA LYS A 84 7.12 -2.51 -23.43
C LYS A 84 8.59 -2.74 -23.08
N LEU A 85 9.09 -2.15 -22.00
CA LEU A 85 10.42 -2.41 -21.49
C LEU A 85 10.54 -3.87 -21.03
N PHE A 86 9.60 -4.34 -20.20
CA PHE A 86 9.64 -5.70 -19.67
C PHE A 86 9.38 -6.78 -20.73
N ASP A 87 8.59 -6.49 -21.77
CA ASP A 87 8.46 -7.36 -22.94
C ASP A 87 9.82 -7.66 -23.63
N GLN A 88 10.85 -6.83 -23.42
CA GLN A 88 12.21 -7.07 -23.94
C GLN A 88 13.02 -8.08 -23.11
N ALA A 89 12.59 -8.44 -21.90
CA ALA A 89 13.34 -9.29 -20.98
C ALA A 89 13.63 -10.68 -21.58
N TYR A 90 12.69 -11.25 -22.33
CA TYR A 90 12.91 -12.52 -23.01
C TYR A 90 13.72 -12.39 -24.32
N PRO A 91 13.29 -11.59 -25.32
CA PRO A 91 13.92 -11.58 -26.65
C PRO A 91 15.24 -10.80 -26.72
N LYS A 92 15.46 -9.78 -25.87
CA LYS A 92 16.60 -8.85 -25.98
C LYS A 92 17.16 -8.51 -24.60
N TRP A 93 17.69 -9.51 -23.89
CA TRP A 93 18.18 -9.38 -22.50
C TRP A 93 19.14 -8.22 -22.27
N THR A 94 20.16 -8.05 -23.13
CA THR A 94 21.13 -6.96 -23.00
C THR A 94 20.44 -5.59 -23.07
N ARG A 95 19.51 -5.39 -24.01
CA ARG A 95 18.76 -4.13 -24.11
C ARG A 95 17.87 -3.90 -22.89
N PHE A 96 17.15 -4.94 -22.46
CA PHE A 96 16.34 -4.90 -21.25
C PHE A 96 17.17 -4.46 -20.04
N ASN A 97 18.30 -5.11 -19.78
CA ASN A 97 19.11 -4.80 -18.62
C ASN A 97 19.73 -3.39 -18.68
N THR A 98 20.19 -2.96 -19.87
CA THR A 98 20.64 -1.58 -20.10
C THR A 98 19.56 -0.57 -19.79
N PHE A 99 18.33 -0.76 -20.30
CA PHE A 99 17.23 0.15 -20.02
C PHE A 99 16.81 0.15 -18.55
N ILE A 100 16.86 -0.99 -17.87
CA ILE A 100 16.66 -1.03 -16.40
C ILE A 100 17.74 -0.19 -15.71
N GLY A 101 19.00 -0.29 -16.12
CA GLY A 101 20.08 0.56 -15.62
C GLY A 101 19.83 2.05 -15.86
N VAL A 102 19.36 2.42 -17.06
CA VAL A 102 18.99 3.80 -17.42
C VAL A 102 17.88 4.32 -16.51
N VAL A 103 16.79 3.57 -16.36
CA VAL A 103 15.63 3.98 -15.55
C VAL A 103 15.99 4.08 -14.08
N VAL A 104 16.66 3.05 -13.52
CA VAL A 104 17.06 3.04 -12.11
C VAL A 104 18.04 4.15 -11.81
N GLY A 105 19.06 4.35 -12.67
CA GLY A 105 20.03 5.42 -12.52
C GLY A 105 19.40 6.81 -12.59
N PHE A 106 18.50 7.02 -13.56
CA PHE A 106 17.76 8.27 -13.73
C PHE A 106 16.91 8.60 -12.50
N VAL A 107 16.08 7.65 -12.06
CA VAL A 107 15.18 7.83 -10.92
C VAL A 107 15.96 8.05 -9.63
N LEU A 108 17.01 7.27 -9.39
CA LEU A 108 17.84 7.42 -8.19
C LEU A 108 18.44 8.83 -8.11
N TYR A 109 19.04 9.30 -9.20
CA TYR A 109 19.71 10.60 -9.22
C TYR A 109 18.73 11.77 -9.16
N ILE A 110 17.58 11.67 -9.85
CA ILE A 110 16.52 12.69 -9.72
C ILE A 110 16.00 12.76 -8.30
N VAL A 111 15.73 11.63 -7.66
CA VAL A 111 15.22 11.62 -6.30
C VAL A 111 16.24 12.26 -5.35
N LEU A 112 17.51 11.90 -5.46
CA LEU A 112 18.57 12.49 -4.62
C LEU A 112 18.71 14.00 -4.84
N GLU A 113 18.71 14.46 -6.09
CA GLU A 113 18.80 15.89 -6.42
C GLU A 113 17.55 16.67 -5.98
N CYS A 114 16.34 16.13 -6.18
CA CYS A 114 15.11 16.75 -5.68
C CYS A 114 15.02 16.79 -4.15
N ASN A 115 15.84 16.00 -3.44
CA ASN A 115 16.02 16.07 -1.99
C ASN A 115 17.20 16.95 -1.59
N GLY A 116 17.81 17.70 -2.52
CA GLY A 116 18.92 18.60 -2.26
C GLY A 116 20.22 17.89 -1.87
N ALA A 117 20.37 16.62 -2.26
CA ALA A 117 21.51 15.82 -1.86
C ALA A 117 22.72 15.99 -2.79
N PHE A 118 22.50 16.39 -4.05
CA PHE A 118 23.62 16.65 -4.97
C PHE A 118 23.96 18.13 -5.05
N ARG A 119 25.19 18.34 -5.46
CA ARG A 119 25.73 19.65 -5.79
C ARG A 119 25.10 20.22 -7.04
N SER A 120 24.99 21.54 -7.06
CA SER A 120 24.59 22.24 -8.27
C SER A 120 25.69 22.16 -9.34
N LEU A 121 25.33 21.78 -10.57
CA LEU A 121 26.25 21.73 -11.71
C LEU A 121 26.38 23.09 -12.40
N PHE A 122 25.31 23.89 -12.36
CA PHE A 122 25.25 25.21 -12.96
C PHE A 122 24.79 26.24 -11.93
N ASP A 123 25.38 27.43 -11.99
CA ASP A 123 24.91 28.59 -11.24
C ASP A 123 23.42 28.84 -11.56
N ASP A 124 22.66 29.29 -10.56
CA ASP A 124 21.18 29.30 -10.43
C ASP A 124 20.37 30.05 -11.52
N ARG A 125 21.00 30.34 -12.67
CA ARG A 125 20.54 31.21 -13.76
C ARG A 125 19.65 30.51 -14.78
N VAL A 126 19.54 29.19 -14.78
CA VAL A 126 18.65 28.44 -15.70
C VAL A 126 17.45 27.86 -14.94
N LYS A 127 16.64 28.75 -14.38
CA LYS A 127 15.32 28.44 -13.79
C LYS A 127 14.27 28.62 -14.90
N ILE A 128 13.90 27.54 -15.59
CA ILE A 128 13.01 27.60 -16.76
C ILE A 128 11.64 28.23 -16.39
N LEU A 129 11.16 28.01 -15.16
CA LEU A 129 9.86 28.51 -14.67
C LEU A 129 9.91 28.93 -13.18
N GLY A 130 11.00 29.55 -12.72
CA GLY A 130 11.06 30.15 -11.38
C GLY A 130 11.19 29.16 -10.21
N GLY A 131 11.88 28.04 -10.42
CA GLY A 131 12.12 27.02 -9.40
C GLY A 131 11.06 25.92 -9.39
N GLY A 132 11.51 24.66 -9.38
CA GLY A 132 10.65 23.48 -9.33
C GLY A 132 11.14 22.33 -10.22
N PRO A 133 10.29 21.34 -10.54
CA PRO A 133 10.66 20.16 -11.33
C PRO A 133 11.17 20.45 -12.75
N TRP A 134 11.21 21.71 -13.17
CA TRP A 134 11.66 22.17 -14.48
C TRP A 134 13.06 22.81 -14.44
N ASP A 135 13.72 22.81 -13.28
CA ASP A 135 15.12 23.25 -13.16
C ASP A 135 16.05 22.25 -13.85
N VAL A 136 17.11 22.74 -14.50
CA VAL A 136 17.96 21.92 -15.38
C VAL A 136 18.81 20.90 -14.60
N ASN A 137 19.24 21.24 -13.38
CA ASN A 137 20.10 20.38 -12.55
C ASN A 137 19.47 19.00 -12.23
N PRO A 138 18.21 18.88 -11.76
CA PRO A 138 17.50 17.61 -11.64
C PRO A 138 17.59 16.71 -12.87
N TRP A 139 17.29 17.27 -14.05
CA TRP A 139 17.28 16.50 -15.28
C TRP A 139 18.68 16.10 -15.74
N LEU A 140 19.68 16.94 -15.51
CA LEU A 140 21.07 16.64 -15.82
C LEU A 140 21.64 15.54 -14.93
N TRP A 141 21.48 15.64 -13.60
CA TRP A 141 21.89 14.58 -12.70
C TRP A 141 21.13 13.30 -13.00
N GLY A 142 19.82 13.39 -13.27
CA GLY A 142 19.04 12.28 -13.81
C GLY A 142 19.70 11.67 -15.04
N GLY A 143 20.05 12.48 -16.04
CA GLY A 143 20.71 12.03 -17.27
C GLY A 143 22.08 11.38 -17.05
N ILE A 144 22.90 11.94 -16.15
CA ILE A 144 24.21 11.38 -15.76
C ILE A 144 24.01 10.02 -15.09
N GLY A 145 23.08 9.92 -14.14
CA GLY A 145 22.71 8.66 -13.48
C GLY A 145 22.21 7.63 -14.48
N ALA A 146 21.39 8.06 -15.45
CA ALA A 146 20.85 7.21 -16.50
C ALA A 146 21.95 6.63 -17.41
N LEU A 147 22.88 7.48 -17.86
CA LEU A 147 24.03 7.08 -18.66
C LEU A 147 24.90 6.09 -17.88
N ALA A 148 25.29 6.45 -16.66
CA ALA A 148 26.18 5.63 -15.84
C ALA A 148 25.55 4.27 -15.50
N GLY A 149 24.30 4.25 -15.03
CA GLY A 149 23.57 3.03 -14.74
C GLY A 149 23.34 2.15 -15.99
N GLY A 150 23.02 2.78 -17.12
CA GLY A 150 22.87 2.10 -18.41
C GLY A 150 24.17 1.44 -18.89
N VAL A 151 25.30 2.14 -18.82
CA VAL A 151 26.63 1.63 -19.18
C VAL A 151 27.01 0.45 -18.28
N VAL A 152 26.84 0.58 -16.96
CA VAL A 152 27.13 -0.51 -16.01
C VAL A 152 26.33 -1.77 -16.36
N MET A 153 25.01 -1.62 -16.56
CA MET A 153 24.15 -2.76 -16.84
C MET A 153 24.34 -3.34 -18.25
N PHE A 154 24.69 -2.51 -19.23
CA PHE A 154 25.10 -2.96 -20.55
C PHE A 154 26.35 -3.85 -20.47
N LEU A 155 27.40 -3.35 -19.78
CA LEU A 155 28.66 -4.06 -19.61
C LEU A 155 28.47 -5.40 -18.88
N LEU A 156 27.61 -5.44 -17.86
CA LEU A 156 27.23 -6.66 -17.14
C LEU A 156 26.44 -7.67 -18.00
N SER A 157 25.90 -7.25 -19.13
CA SER A 157 25.04 -8.07 -20.01
C SER A 157 25.64 -8.33 -21.38
N ALA A 158 26.88 -7.90 -21.61
CA ALA A 158 27.60 -8.22 -22.81
C ALA A 158 28.08 -9.68 -22.73
N PRO A 159 27.88 -10.48 -23.81
CA PRO A 159 28.25 -11.88 -23.82
C PRO A 159 29.78 -12.01 -23.70
N ARG A 160 30.25 -12.30 -22.49
CA ARG A 160 31.65 -12.51 -22.14
C ARG A 160 31.76 -13.72 -21.23
N ALA A 161 32.87 -14.44 -21.32
CA ALA A 161 33.17 -15.53 -20.40
C ALA A 161 33.08 -15.04 -18.94
N THR A 162 32.59 -15.90 -18.03
CA THR A 162 32.35 -15.57 -16.62
C THR A 162 33.55 -14.90 -15.94
N LEU A 163 34.77 -15.28 -16.31
CA LEU A 163 36.02 -14.71 -15.80
C LEU A 163 36.20 -13.20 -16.07
N ALA A 164 35.67 -12.68 -17.19
CA ALA A 164 35.78 -11.26 -17.54
C ALA A 164 34.66 -10.39 -16.91
N ARG A 165 33.63 -11.01 -16.34
CA ARG A 165 32.44 -10.32 -15.82
C ARG A 165 32.64 -9.75 -14.43
N LEU A 166 33.31 -10.48 -13.53
CA LEU A 166 33.56 -10.05 -12.16
C LEU A 166 34.33 -8.72 -12.04
N PRO A 167 35.51 -8.56 -12.68
CA PRO A 167 36.25 -7.29 -12.59
C PRO A 167 35.44 -6.13 -13.19
N LEU A 168 34.73 -6.38 -14.30
CA LEU A 168 33.86 -5.39 -14.93
C LEU A 168 32.69 -4.96 -14.05
N ALA A 169 32.10 -5.91 -13.31
CA ALA A 169 31.03 -5.63 -12.36
C ALA A 169 31.50 -4.78 -11.19
N VAL A 170 32.67 -5.13 -10.63
CA VAL A 170 33.28 -4.40 -9.52
C VAL A 170 33.67 -2.99 -9.95
N ILE A 171 34.35 -2.85 -11.09
CA ILE A 171 34.76 -1.55 -11.64
C ILE A 171 33.54 -0.72 -12.03
N GLY A 172 32.57 -1.31 -12.72
CA GLY A 172 31.37 -0.61 -13.18
C GLY A 172 30.52 -0.10 -12.03
N VAL A 173 30.10 -1.00 -11.12
CA VAL A 173 29.24 -0.62 -9.99
C VAL A 173 30.03 0.22 -8.99
N GLY A 174 31.28 -0.13 -8.67
CA GLY A 174 32.16 0.68 -7.82
C GLY A 174 32.43 2.08 -8.40
N GLY A 175 32.63 2.18 -9.71
CA GLY A 175 32.76 3.45 -10.43
C GLY A 175 31.48 4.28 -10.39
N PHE A 176 30.30 3.64 -10.47
CA PHE A 176 29.03 4.31 -10.20
C PHE A 176 28.97 4.88 -8.78
N GLY A 177 29.39 4.11 -7.76
CA GLY A 177 29.51 4.60 -6.39
C GLY A 177 30.51 5.76 -6.23
N ALA A 178 31.62 5.74 -6.95
CA ALA A 178 32.60 6.83 -6.97
C ALA A 178 32.02 8.10 -7.63
N LEU A 179 31.29 7.95 -8.73
CA LEU A 179 30.54 9.04 -9.35
C LEU A 179 29.50 9.62 -8.38
N THR A 180 28.76 8.77 -7.67
CA THR A 180 27.80 9.23 -6.65
C THR A 180 28.50 9.96 -5.51
N THR A 181 29.69 9.52 -5.08
CA THR A 181 30.52 10.22 -4.09
C THR A 181 30.82 11.65 -4.51
N TYR A 182 31.21 11.83 -5.77
CA TYR A 182 31.48 13.14 -6.34
C TYR A 182 30.18 13.96 -6.41
N ALA A 183 29.04 13.37 -6.74
CA ALA A 183 27.78 14.09 -6.89
C ALA A 183 27.27 14.73 -5.58
N PHE A 184 27.52 14.10 -4.41
CA PHE A 184 27.01 14.59 -3.12
C PHE A 184 27.56 15.97 -2.70
N GLU A 185 26.64 16.83 -2.25
CA GLU A 185 26.94 18.14 -1.67
C GLU A 185 27.61 17.99 -0.30
N GLU A 186 28.37 19.01 0.14
CA GLU A 186 29.08 18.96 1.43
C GLU A 186 28.14 18.87 2.63
N SER A 187 26.97 19.52 2.53
CA SER A 187 25.96 19.63 3.57
C SER A 187 25.24 18.32 3.91
N VAL A 188 25.36 17.29 3.07
CA VAL A 188 24.67 16.00 3.24
C VAL A 188 25.64 14.84 3.46
N ARG A 189 26.94 15.12 3.63
CA ARG A 189 27.95 14.07 3.83
C ARG A 189 27.75 13.37 5.18
N PRO A 190 27.68 12.02 5.25
CA PRO A 190 27.48 11.31 6.50
C PRO A 190 28.78 11.24 7.32
N ALA A 191 28.71 11.59 8.60
CA ALA A 191 29.71 11.16 9.58
C ALA A 191 29.39 9.72 10.00
N LEU A 192 30.25 8.78 9.60
CA LEU A 192 30.01 7.34 9.77
C LEU A 192 30.11 6.93 11.24
N ASP A 193 29.01 6.35 11.74
CA ASP A 193 28.99 5.58 12.98
C ASP A 193 29.26 4.11 12.65
N TRP A 194 30.51 3.69 12.86
CA TRP A 194 30.97 2.35 12.50
C TRP A 194 30.17 1.23 13.17
N ASN A 195 29.68 1.44 14.39
CA ASN A 195 28.89 0.44 15.09
C ASN A 195 27.58 0.19 14.33
N LYS A 196 26.89 1.25 13.92
CA LYS A 196 25.64 1.14 13.15
C LYS A 196 25.86 0.57 11.75
N VAL A 197 26.96 0.94 11.09
CA VAL A 197 27.33 0.38 9.77
C VAL A 197 27.52 -1.13 9.87
N TRP A 198 28.34 -1.61 10.81
CA TRP A 198 28.62 -3.03 10.96
C TRP A 198 27.40 -3.82 11.43
N ILE A 199 26.63 -3.31 12.40
CA ILE A 199 25.39 -3.96 12.85
C ILE A 199 24.43 -4.12 11.68
N CYS A 200 24.15 -3.06 10.92
CA CYS A 200 23.22 -3.16 9.79
C CYS A 200 23.74 -4.08 8.68
N ALA A 201 25.05 -4.07 8.39
CA ALA A 201 25.65 -4.97 7.40
C ALA A 201 25.54 -6.44 7.81
N ILE A 202 25.83 -6.77 9.08
CA ILE A 202 25.74 -8.15 9.62
C ILE A 202 24.27 -8.60 9.66
N VAL A 203 23.37 -7.76 10.17
CA VAL A 203 21.93 -8.05 10.21
C VAL A 203 21.37 -8.22 8.79
N GLY A 204 21.76 -7.36 7.85
CA GLY A 204 21.39 -7.47 6.45
C GLY A 204 21.86 -8.80 5.84
N ALA A 205 23.13 -9.16 6.05
CA ALA A 205 23.70 -10.43 5.60
C ALA A 205 22.95 -11.63 6.18
N ALA A 206 22.68 -11.62 7.49
CA ALA A 206 21.97 -12.69 8.18
C ALA A 206 20.53 -12.84 7.69
N LEU A 207 19.78 -11.74 7.57
CA LEU A 207 18.39 -11.76 7.12
C LEU A 207 18.28 -12.27 5.67
N PHE A 208 19.03 -11.70 4.75
CA PHE A 208 18.97 -12.11 3.34
C PHE A 208 19.54 -13.52 3.13
N GLY A 209 20.62 -13.85 3.83
CA GLY A 209 21.27 -15.15 3.81
C GLY A 209 20.35 -16.25 4.36
N ALA A 210 19.85 -16.10 5.58
CA ALA A 210 19.03 -17.11 6.26
C ALA A 210 17.69 -17.36 5.54
N VAL A 211 16.98 -16.30 5.14
CA VAL A 211 15.72 -16.44 4.39
C VAL A 211 15.95 -17.19 3.08
N THR A 212 17.07 -16.92 2.40
CA THR A 212 17.38 -17.60 1.14
C THR A 212 17.88 -19.03 1.36
N LEU A 213 18.65 -19.27 2.42
CA LEU A 213 19.12 -20.61 2.80
C LEU A 213 17.95 -21.55 2.98
N ILE A 214 16.92 -21.12 3.74
CA ILE A 214 15.69 -21.89 3.99
C ILE A 214 14.92 -22.17 2.70
N ARG A 215 14.88 -21.22 1.75
CA ARG A 215 14.01 -21.32 0.57
C ARG A 215 14.67 -21.89 -0.68
N LYS A 216 16.00 -21.74 -0.82
CA LYS A 216 16.74 -21.95 -2.08
C LYS A 216 18.12 -22.58 -1.90
N GLY A 217 18.55 -22.89 -0.68
CA GLY A 217 19.81 -23.57 -0.39
C GLY A 217 21.05 -22.66 -0.32
N PRO A 218 22.23 -23.25 -0.05
CA PRO A 218 23.44 -22.53 0.37
C PRO A 218 24.07 -21.65 -0.72
N THR A 219 24.09 -22.11 -1.97
CA THR A 219 24.70 -21.34 -3.09
C THR A 219 23.91 -20.06 -3.42
N ALA A 220 22.59 -20.08 -3.19
CA ALA A 220 21.76 -18.88 -3.30
C ALA A 220 21.90 -17.99 -2.05
N ALA A 221 22.07 -18.59 -0.87
CA ALA A 221 22.25 -17.88 0.39
C ALA A 221 23.49 -16.98 0.39
N THR A 222 24.64 -17.45 -0.10
CA THR A 222 25.87 -16.62 -0.16
C THR A 222 25.67 -15.36 -1.00
N ARG A 223 25.02 -15.48 -2.15
CA ARG A 223 24.74 -14.34 -3.06
C ARG A 223 23.72 -13.37 -2.46
N SER A 224 22.72 -13.88 -1.77
CA SER A 224 21.76 -13.05 -1.04
C SER A 224 22.40 -12.35 0.15
N ALA A 225 23.31 -13.02 0.88
CA ALA A 225 24.05 -12.42 1.98
C ALA A 225 24.88 -11.22 1.51
N LEU A 226 25.55 -11.29 0.35
CA LEU A 226 26.24 -10.13 -0.24
C LEU A 226 25.29 -8.97 -0.56
N THR A 227 24.08 -9.27 -1.04
CA THR A 227 23.05 -8.24 -1.24
C THR A 227 22.64 -7.63 0.10
N GLY A 228 22.48 -8.46 1.13
CA GLY A 228 22.22 -8.05 2.51
C GLY A 228 23.31 -7.16 3.09
N VAL A 229 24.59 -7.48 2.88
CA VAL A 229 25.72 -6.64 3.29
C VAL A 229 25.65 -5.28 2.59
N GLY A 230 25.45 -5.23 1.28
CA GLY A 230 25.36 -3.97 0.53
C GLY A 230 24.21 -3.08 0.99
N VAL A 231 23.01 -3.66 1.17
CA VAL A 231 21.83 -2.94 1.66
C VAL A 231 22.03 -2.50 3.10
N GLY A 232 22.50 -3.40 3.97
CA GLY A 232 22.78 -3.11 5.37
C GLY A 232 23.82 -2.00 5.55
N TRP A 233 24.85 -2.00 4.71
CA TRP A 233 25.86 -0.94 4.71
C TRP A 233 25.27 0.41 4.33
N LEU A 234 24.45 0.48 3.27
CA LEU A 234 23.77 1.72 2.88
C LEU A 234 22.87 2.24 4.01
N VAL A 235 22.09 1.35 4.64
CA VAL A 235 21.21 1.72 5.76
C VAL A 235 22.02 2.19 6.97
N GLY A 236 23.10 1.50 7.33
CA GLY A 236 23.94 1.90 8.46
C GLY A 236 24.70 3.20 8.21
N ALA A 237 25.22 3.39 7.00
CA ALA A 237 26.00 4.58 6.63
C ALA A 237 25.13 5.84 6.51
N TRP A 238 23.97 5.74 5.85
CA TRP A 238 23.08 6.89 5.59
C TRP A 238 21.97 7.05 6.63
N GLY A 239 21.46 5.97 7.19
CA GLY A 239 20.42 6.00 8.23
C GLY A 239 20.97 6.05 9.66
N GLY A 240 22.19 5.56 9.87
CA GLY A 240 22.85 5.56 11.18
C GLY A 240 23.82 6.71 11.41
N GLY A 241 24.39 7.27 10.34
CA GLY A 241 25.37 8.35 10.40
C GLY A 241 24.74 9.74 10.61
N ASP A 242 25.54 10.65 11.17
CA ASP A 242 25.14 12.06 11.33
C ASP A 242 25.32 12.78 9.98
N ILE A 243 24.21 13.03 9.30
CA ILE A 243 24.19 13.71 8.00
C ILE A 243 24.61 15.18 8.16
N GLY A 244 25.54 15.63 7.30
CA GLY A 244 26.04 17.00 7.25
C GLY A 244 27.22 17.32 8.15
N ARG A 245 27.73 16.33 8.89
CA ARG A 245 28.97 16.45 9.68
C ARG A 245 30.13 15.62 9.12
N GLY A 246 29.90 14.95 7.99
CA GLY A 246 30.86 14.06 7.37
C GLY A 246 31.91 14.77 6.51
N ASN A 247 32.84 13.97 6.00
CA ASN A 247 33.86 14.40 5.03
C ASN A 247 33.76 13.58 3.75
N LEU A 248 34.59 13.92 2.75
CA LEU A 248 34.61 13.22 1.47
C LEU A 248 34.89 11.71 1.63
N THR A 249 35.79 11.34 2.53
CA THR A 249 36.13 9.93 2.82
C THR A 249 34.93 9.16 3.36
N GLY A 250 34.15 9.78 4.26
CA GLY A 250 32.94 9.19 4.81
C GLY A 250 31.90 8.87 3.73
N VAL A 251 31.65 9.81 2.83
CA VAL A 251 30.77 9.58 1.66
C VAL A 251 31.35 8.49 0.75
N ALA A 252 32.64 8.56 0.45
CA ALA A 252 33.30 7.58 -0.42
C ALA A 252 33.14 6.16 0.11
N ILE A 253 33.32 5.97 1.42
CA ILE A 253 33.09 4.68 2.08
C ILE A 253 31.60 4.32 2.07
N ALA A 254 30.70 5.28 2.30
CA ALA A 254 29.26 5.06 2.32
C ALA A 254 28.67 4.62 0.98
N THR A 255 29.31 4.96 -0.15
CA THR A 255 28.82 4.70 -1.50
C THR A 255 29.65 3.64 -2.24
N ILE A 256 30.98 3.72 -2.22
CA ILE A 256 31.87 2.85 -3.00
C ILE A 256 31.89 1.44 -2.41
N VAL A 257 31.96 1.28 -1.08
CA VAL A 257 32.00 -0.05 -0.46
C VAL A 257 30.75 -0.87 -0.78
N PRO A 258 29.50 -0.39 -0.53
CA PRO A 258 28.33 -1.18 -0.88
C PRO A 258 28.21 -1.38 -2.39
N ALA A 259 28.63 -0.40 -3.20
CA ALA A 259 28.64 -0.54 -4.65
C ALA A 259 29.61 -1.65 -5.12
N VAL A 260 30.80 -1.76 -4.53
CA VAL A 260 31.76 -2.83 -4.80
C VAL A 260 31.20 -4.19 -4.36
N VAL A 261 30.60 -4.28 -3.16
CA VAL A 261 29.97 -5.51 -2.66
C VAL A 261 28.85 -5.98 -3.60
N LEU A 262 28.00 -5.05 -4.04
CA LEU A 262 26.95 -5.34 -5.02
C LEU A 262 27.55 -5.68 -6.39
N GLY A 263 28.64 -5.04 -6.79
CA GLY A 263 29.42 -5.37 -7.98
C GLY A 263 29.93 -6.81 -7.96
N VAL A 264 30.54 -7.25 -6.85
CA VAL A 264 30.92 -8.66 -6.64
C VAL A 264 29.70 -9.56 -6.78
N ARG A 265 28.60 -9.23 -6.12
CA ARG A 265 27.34 -10.00 -6.22
C ARG A 265 26.84 -10.12 -7.66
N PHE A 266 26.86 -9.05 -8.46
CA PHE A 266 26.42 -9.07 -9.85
C PHE A 266 27.42 -9.78 -10.78
N GLY A 267 28.70 -9.74 -10.46
CA GLY A 267 29.77 -10.41 -11.18
C GLY A 267 29.76 -11.93 -11.01
N LEU A 268 29.35 -12.42 -9.83
CA LEU A 268 29.24 -13.86 -9.53
C LEU A 268 28.01 -14.54 -10.16
N VAL A 269 27.09 -13.77 -10.77
CA VAL A 269 25.87 -14.30 -11.37
C VAL A 269 26.06 -14.46 -12.88
N ALA A 270 25.94 -15.69 -13.39
CA ALA A 270 25.93 -15.97 -14.81
C ALA A 270 24.70 -15.32 -15.50
N GLU A 271 24.75 -15.19 -16.82
CA GLU A 271 23.57 -14.74 -17.56
C GLU A 271 22.38 -15.68 -17.32
N PRO A 272 21.15 -15.15 -17.12
CA PRO A 272 19.99 -15.99 -16.92
C PRO A 272 19.73 -16.86 -18.14
N SER A 273 19.38 -18.12 -17.91
CA SER A 273 18.94 -19.04 -18.96
C SER A 273 17.64 -18.55 -19.64
N PRO A 274 17.31 -19.00 -20.86
CA PRO A 274 16.05 -18.62 -21.52
C PRO A 274 14.80 -18.90 -20.67
N ALA A 275 14.80 -20.00 -19.91
CA ALA A 275 13.73 -20.34 -18.98
C ALA A 275 13.61 -19.32 -17.83
N GLU A 276 14.74 -18.87 -17.27
CA GLU A 276 14.76 -17.84 -16.23
C GLU A 276 14.33 -16.47 -16.77
N ARG A 277 14.75 -16.10 -17.99
CA ARG A 277 14.31 -14.85 -18.65
C ARG A 277 12.79 -14.82 -18.83
N ARG A 278 12.18 -15.94 -19.24
CA ARG A 278 10.71 -16.07 -19.35
C ARG A 278 10.01 -15.99 -18.00
N ARG A 279 10.63 -16.51 -16.94
CA ARG A 279 10.11 -16.37 -15.57
C ARG A 279 10.19 -14.93 -15.08
N ILE A 280 11.25 -14.20 -15.43
CA ILE A 280 11.40 -12.77 -15.10
C ILE A 280 10.31 -11.97 -15.80
N ASP A 281 10.13 -12.15 -17.12
CA ASP A 281 9.08 -11.48 -17.91
C ASP A 281 7.66 -11.70 -17.34
N SER A 282 7.31 -12.96 -17.07
CA SER A 282 5.98 -13.29 -16.49
C SER A 282 5.76 -12.70 -15.10
N LYS A 283 6.79 -12.71 -14.23
CA LYS A 283 6.67 -12.18 -12.86
C LYS A 283 6.76 -10.66 -12.81
N SER A 284 7.52 -10.02 -13.69
CA SER A 284 7.73 -8.58 -13.66
C SER A 284 6.45 -7.80 -13.92
N ARG A 285 5.53 -8.35 -14.74
CA ARG A 285 4.22 -7.74 -15.01
C ARG A 285 3.45 -7.38 -13.74
N SER A 286 3.42 -8.27 -12.75
CA SER A 286 2.77 -7.98 -11.45
C SER A 286 3.51 -6.89 -10.66
N TRP A 287 4.83 -6.88 -10.71
CA TRP A 287 5.64 -5.92 -9.96
C TRP A 287 5.60 -4.50 -10.54
N ILE A 288 5.43 -4.32 -11.85
CA ILE A 288 5.29 -2.99 -12.49
C ILE A 288 4.13 -2.19 -11.86
N PHE A 289 3.01 -2.86 -11.58
CA PHE A 289 1.84 -2.22 -10.96
C PHE A 289 1.96 -2.14 -9.44
N LEU A 290 2.59 -3.14 -8.81
CA LEU A 290 2.66 -3.23 -7.36
C LEU A 290 3.70 -2.27 -6.75
N VAL A 291 4.86 -2.08 -7.39
CA VAL A 291 5.95 -1.26 -6.82
C VAL A 291 5.53 0.19 -6.58
N PRO A 292 4.91 0.91 -7.52
CA PRO A 292 4.47 2.29 -7.27
C PRO A 292 3.44 2.38 -6.14
N ALA A 293 2.47 1.44 -6.10
CA ALA A 293 1.46 1.40 -5.05
C ALA A 293 2.08 1.15 -3.67
N LEU A 294 3.02 0.20 -3.57
CA LEU A 294 3.74 -0.08 -2.33
C LEU A 294 4.63 1.09 -1.92
N ALA A 295 5.31 1.76 -2.85
CA ALA A 295 6.14 2.92 -2.55
C ALA A 295 5.31 4.08 -1.99
N LEU A 296 4.16 4.38 -2.61
CA LEU A 296 3.24 5.41 -2.14
C LEU A 296 2.64 5.04 -0.77
N THR A 297 2.25 3.78 -0.58
CA THR A 297 1.74 3.28 0.71
C THR A 297 2.83 3.34 1.79
N ALA A 298 4.05 2.97 1.46
CA ALA A 298 5.17 3.02 2.37
C ALA A 298 5.48 4.46 2.79
N GLY A 299 5.57 5.38 1.83
CA GLY A 299 5.82 6.80 2.11
C GLY A 299 4.69 7.50 2.86
N GLY A 300 3.43 7.26 2.46
CA GLY A 300 2.27 7.96 3.00
C GLY A 300 1.73 7.39 4.31
N LEU A 301 1.97 6.10 4.60
CA LEU A 301 1.37 5.42 5.74
C LEU A 301 2.40 4.68 6.60
N VAL A 302 3.21 3.79 6.00
CA VAL A 302 4.07 2.88 6.78
C VAL A 302 5.22 3.62 7.47
N ILE A 303 5.91 4.54 6.76
CA ILE A 303 7.00 5.33 7.34
C ILE A 303 6.50 6.22 8.48
N PRO A 304 5.42 7.01 8.31
CA PRO A 304 4.81 7.75 9.42
C PRO A 304 4.44 6.85 10.61
N LEU A 305 3.83 5.67 10.36
CA LEU A 305 3.50 4.72 11.40
C LEU A 305 4.73 4.25 12.19
N ILE A 306 5.79 3.83 11.49
CA ILE A 306 7.05 3.42 12.12
C ILE A 306 7.63 4.58 12.93
N LYS A 307 7.56 5.81 12.40
CA LYS A 307 8.03 7.01 13.11
C LYS A 307 7.22 7.26 14.39
N THR A 308 5.90 7.12 14.35
CA THR A 308 5.04 7.23 15.55
C THR A 308 5.39 6.16 16.58
N ILE A 309 5.59 4.92 16.15
CA ILE A 309 6.02 3.82 17.03
C ILE A 309 7.38 4.16 17.65
N TYR A 310 8.37 4.56 16.85
CA TYR A 310 9.69 4.93 17.37
C TYR A 310 9.62 6.11 18.36
N GLN A 311 8.85 7.15 18.04
CA GLN A 311 8.64 8.32 18.89
C GLN A 311 7.95 7.96 20.21
N SER A 312 7.12 6.93 20.25
CA SER A 312 6.48 6.48 21.49
C SER A 312 7.46 5.98 22.57
N PHE A 313 8.70 5.65 22.20
CA PHE A 313 9.77 5.25 23.13
C PHE A 313 10.72 6.40 23.50
N ARG A 314 10.41 7.64 23.11
CA ARG A 314 11.25 8.82 23.34
C ARG A 314 10.56 9.84 24.24
N ASN A 315 11.35 10.74 24.83
CA ASN A 315 10.84 11.83 25.66
C ASN A 315 9.99 12.83 24.84
N ARG A 316 9.35 13.79 25.52
CA ARG A 316 8.44 14.80 24.91
C ARG A 316 9.02 15.53 23.70
N ASN A 317 10.33 15.76 23.69
CA ASN A 317 11.02 16.51 22.63
C ASN A 317 11.72 15.59 21.61
N GLY A 318 11.65 14.27 21.80
CA GLY A 318 12.28 13.27 20.94
C GLY A 318 13.81 13.20 21.03
N SER A 319 14.44 13.83 22.03
CA SER A 319 15.91 13.90 22.16
C SER A 319 16.50 12.65 22.81
N GLU A 320 15.84 12.09 23.82
CA GLU A 320 16.33 10.96 24.61
C GLU A 320 15.37 9.78 24.52
N THR A 321 15.92 8.58 24.68
CA THR A 321 15.13 7.33 24.73
C THR A 321 14.69 7.10 26.17
N VAL A 322 13.38 6.99 26.39
CA VAL A 322 12.76 6.72 27.70
C VAL A 322 12.28 5.26 27.84
N GLY A 323 12.45 4.47 26.79
CA GLY A 323 12.01 3.07 26.77
C GLY A 323 10.50 2.96 26.98
N MET A 324 10.08 2.21 28.01
CA MET A 324 8.67 1.91 28.28
C MET A 324 7.97 2.91 29.21
N GLU A 325 8.64 3.98 29.64
CA GLU A 325 8.10 4.95 30.62
C GLU A 325 6.77 5.56 30.16
N ASN A 326 6.69 6.06 28.92
CA ASN A 326 5.45 6.61 28.36
C ASN A 326 4.26 5.63 28.43
N TYR A 327 4.51 4.33 28.26
CA TYR A 327 3.48 3.31 28.35
C TYR A 327 3.09 3.04 29.81
N ARG A 328 4.07 2.98 30.71
CA ARG A 328 3.82 2.82 32.15
C ARG A 328 3.00 3.99 32.70
N ASP A 329 3.26 5.21 32.24
CA ASP A 329 2.52 6.40 32.64
C ASP A 329 1.05 6.34 32.18
N ILE A 330 0.80 5.99 30.91
CA ILE A 330 -0.56 5.89 30.37
C ILE A 330 -1.35 4.75 31.03
N PHE A 331 -0.74 3.56 31.21
CA PHE A 331 -1.43 2.43 31.84
C PHE A 331 -1.49 2.55 33.38
N GLY A 332 -0.72 3.46 33.97
CA GLY A 332 -0.78 3.80 35.39
C GLY A 332 -1.76 4.92 35.72
N ASP A 333 -2.18 5.74 34.75
CA ASP A 333 -3.15 6.82 34.95
C ASP A 333 -4.59 6.24 35.07
N PRO A 334 -5.26 6.41 36.24
CA PRO A 334 -6.63 5.94 36.42
C PRO A 334 -7.65 6.57 35.46
N ASN A 335 -7.35 7.73 34.88
CA ASN A 335 -8.22 8.35 33.87
C ASN A 335 -8.10 7.66 32.50
N ALA A 336 -6.98 7.00 32.23
CA ALA A 336 -6.75 6.29 30.98
C ALA A 336 -7.11 4.81 31.09
N PHE A 337 -6.66 4.14 32.16
CA PHE A 337 -6.84 2.71 32.39
C PHE A 337 -7.18 2.43 33.87
N ASN A 338 -8.45 2.18 34.16
CA ASN A 338 -8.91 1.76 35.49
C ASN A 338 -9.72 0.46 35.41
N ILE A 339 -9.23 -0.56 36.13
CA ILE A 339 -9.86 -1.88 36.24
C ILE A 339 -10.15 -2.25 37.71
N ASP A 340 -10.18 -1.29 38.62
CA ASP A 340 -10.25 -1.58 40.07
C ASP A 340 -11.52 -2.33 40.46
N ASN A 341 -12.61 -2.10 39.72
CA ASN A 341 -13.92 -2.73 39.94
C ASN A 341 -14.28 -3.74 38.85
N TRP A 342 -13.28 -4.30 38.16
CA TRP A 342 -13.54 -5.15 37.00
C TRP A 342 -14.46 -6.32 37.36
N ASP A 343 -14.23 -6.93 38.53
CA ASP A 343 -14.93 -8.07 39.13
C ASP A 343 -16.43 -7.83 39.33
N GLY A 344 -16.83 -6.57 39.50
CA GLY A 344 -18.24 -6.17 39.55
C GLY A 344 -19.07 -6.67 38.37
N PHE A 345 -18.43 -6.97 37.22
CA PHE A 345 -19.12 -7.49 36.04
C PHE A 345 -19.82 -8.83 36.33
N LEU A 346 -19.25 -9.71 37.17
CA LEU A 346 -19.81 -11.01 37.54
C LEU A 346 -21.13 -10.88 38.30
N THR A 347 -21.32 -9.76 39.00
CA THR A 347 -22.53 -9.46 39.76
C THR A 347 -23.54 -8.61 38.97
N SER A 348 -23.18 -8.19 37.76
CA SER A 348 -24.00 -7.29 36.95
C SER A 348 -25.22 -8.00 36.35
N ARG A 349 -26.31 -7.24 36.15
CA ARG A 349 -27.51 -7.73 35.45
C ARG A 349 -27.21 -8.19 34.02
N LEU A 350 -26.26 -7.52 33.36
CA LEU A 350 -25.83 -7.85 31.99
C LEU A 350 -25.14 -9.21 31.94
N PHE A 351 -24.31 -9.54 32.93
CA PHE A 351 -23.67 -10.85 33.02
C PHE A 351 -24.69 -11.98 33.18
N TYR A 352 -25.63 -11.84 34.11
CA TYR A 352 -26.66 -12.87 34.29
C TYR A 352 -27.53 -13.03 33.04
N ALA A 353 -27.90 -11.93 32.36
CA ALA A 353 -28.61 -11.99 31.09
C ALA A 353 -27.79 -12.67 29.99
N ALA A 354 -26.50 -12.34 29.89
CA ALA A 354 -25.58 -12.97 28.93
C ALA A 354 -25.51 -14.49 29.14
N ILE A 355 -25.32 -14.95 30.38
CA ILE A 355 -25.27 -16.38 30.70
C ILE A 355 -26.60 -17.07 30.39
N ALA A 356 -27.74 -16.48 30.77
CA ALA A 356 -29.04 -17.06 30.48
C ALA A 356 -29.28 -17.24 28.96
N ILE A 357 -28.92 -16.22 28.16
CA ILE A 357 -29.04 -16.26 26.70
C ILE A 357 -28.02 -17.25 26.09
N ALA A 358 -26.80 -17.30 26.61
CA ALA A 358 -25.78 -18.25 26.17
C ALA A 358 -26.26 -19.69 26.37
N VAL A 359 -26.76 -20.00 27.57
CA VAL A 359 -27.31 -21.32 27.90
C VAL A 359 -28.47 -21.66 26.97
N ALA A 360 -29.41 -20.73 26.74
CA ALA A 360 -30.50 -20.95 25.80
C ALA A 360 -30.00 -21.23 24.37
N GLY A 361 -29.02 -20.45 23.87
CA GLY A 361 -28.40 -20.66 22.56
C GLY A 361 -27.70 -22.01 22.42
N VAL A 362 -26.94 -22.42 23.44
CA VAL A 362 -26.30 -23.74 23.49
C VAL A 362 -27.33 -24.86 23.48
N VAL A 363 -28.37 -24.76 24.32
CA VAL A 363 -29.45 -25.75 24.40
C VAL A 363 -30.18 -25.87 23.06
N ILE A 364 -30.56 -24.74 22.43
CA ILE A 364 -31.18 -24.72 21.11
C ILE A 364 -30.26 -25.39 20.08
N GLY A 365 -28.97 -25.07 20.07
CA GLY A 365 -27.99 -25.67 19.15
C GLY A 365 -27.81 -27.18 19.33
N ILE A 366 -27.79 -27.67 20.58
CA ILE A 366 -27.73 -29.11 20.86
C ILE A 366 -29.03 -29.80 20.46
N VAL A 367 -30.18 -29.24 20.83
CA VAL A 367 -31.51 -29.83 20.55
C VAL A 367 -31.79 -29.84 19.05
N SER A 368 -31.48 -28.77 18.34
CA SER A 368 -31.62 -28.69 16.88
C SER A 368 -30.61 -29.61 16.18
N GLY A 369 -29.37 -29.70 16.69
CA GLY A 369 -28.33 -30.58 16.16
C GLY A 369 -28.71 -32.06 16.21
N ARG A 370 -29.41 -32.48 17.27
CA ARG A 370 -29.95 -33.84 17.37
C ARG A 370 -30.93 -34.18 16.25
N ARG A 371 -31.68 -33.20 15.72
CA ARG A 371 -32.60 -33.41 14.58
C ARG A 371 -31.87 -33.57 13.25
N THR A 372 -30.67 -32.98 13.12
CA THR A 372 -29.86 -32.99 11.89
C THR A 372 -28.68 -33.98 11.93
N ARG A 373 -28.63 -34.87 12.95
CA ARG A 373 -27.53 -35.82 13.23
C ARG A 373 -26.15 -35.14 13.40
N GLN A 374 -26.13 -33.90 13.84
CA GLN A 374 -24.91 -33.15 14.17
C GLN A 374 -24.79 -32.96 15.69
N ALA A 375 -23.57 -32.87 16.21
CA ALA A 375 -23.36 -32.64 17.64
C ALA A 375 -23.85 -31.25 18.11
N PHE A 376 -23.82 -30.26 17.21
CA PHE A 376 -24.27 -28.89 17.45
C PHE A 376 -24.72 -28.26 16.13
N ASP A 377 -25.94 -27.77 16.10
CA ASP A 377 -26.47 -27.03 14.95
C ASP A 377 -25.93 -25.60 14.96
N ARG A 378 -25.29 -25.17 13.86
CA ARG A 378 -24.74 -23.82 13.66
C ARG A 378 -25.67 -22.93 12.82
N THR A 379 -26.96 -23.22 12.81
CA THR A 379 -27.97 -22.39 12.15
C THR A 379 -28.19 -21.07 12.92
N GLU A 380 -28.88 -20.12 12.29
CA GLU A 380 -29.19 -18.79 12.86
C GLU A 380 -29.86 -18.87 14.23
N SER A 381 -30.72 -19.87 14.46
CA SER A 381 -31.49 -20.05 15.70
C SER A 381 -30.65 -20.31 16.95
N SER A 382 -29.49 -20.95 16.82
CA SER A 382 -28.55 -21.20 17.92
C SER A 382 -27.42 -20.17 17.95
N THR A 383 -27.01 -19.68 16.79
CA THR A 383 -25.86 -18.79 16.64
C THR A 383 -26.17 -17.35 17.06
N ILE A 384 -27.36 -16.83 16.74
CA ILE A 384 -27.76 -15.46 17.10
C ILE A 384 -27.79 -15.25 18.62
N PRO A 385 -28.44 -16.12 19.44
CA PRO A 385 -28.39 -15.99 20.90
C PRO A 385 -26.96 -16.01 21.45
N LEU A 386 -26.07 -16.86 20.92
CA LEU A 386 -24.67 -16.90 21.36
C LEU A 386 -23.92 -15.61 21.07
N PHE A 387 -24.13 -14.99 19.91
CA PHE A 387 -23.58 -13.67 19.61
C PHE A 387 -24.13 -12.58 20.53
N ILE A 388 -25.44 -12.59 20.80
CA ILE A 388 -26.06 -11.65 21.74
C ILE A 388 -25.47 -11.84 23.14
N ALA A 389 -25.32 -13.08 23.59
CA ALA A 389 -24.71 -13.38 24.88
C ALA A 389 -23.25 -12.91 24.96
N PHE A 390 -22.45 -13.16 23.93
CA PHE A 390 -21.08 -12.66 23.85
C PHE A 390 -21.03 -11.13 23.90
N PHE A 391 -21.91 -10.45 23.15
CA PHE A 391 -22.01 -8.99 23.16
C PHE A 391 -22.40 -8.46 24.54
N LEU A 392 -23.40 -9.05 25.20
CA LEU A 392 -23.82 -8.64 26.55
C LEU A 392 -22.73 -8.90 27.60
N LEU A 393 -21.95 -9.98 27.45
CA LEU A 393 -20.81 -10.26 28.31
C LEU A 393 -19.70 -9.22 28.11
N ALA A 394 -19.40 -8.85 26.87
CA ALA A 394 -18.47 -7.77 26.57
C ALA A 394 -18.96 -6.44 27.17
N CYS A 395 -20.27 -6.15 27.05
CA CYS A 395 -20.87 -4.99 27.71
C CYS A 395 -20.77 -5.06 29.24
N ALA A 396 -20.95 -6.23 29.86
CA ALA A 396 -20.81 -6.39 31.30
C ALA A 396 -19.40 -6.00 31.75
N VAL A 397 -18.36 -6.58 31.12
CA VAL A 397 -16.96 -6.32 31.43
C VAL A 397 -16.58 -4.85 31.21
N LEU A 398 -16.97 -4.29 30.07
CA LEU A 398 -16.61 -2.91 29.74
C LEU A 398 -17.41 -1.88 30.55
N SER A 399 -18.60 -2.22 31.07
CA SER A 399 -19.40 -1.30 31.91
C SER A 399 -18.78 -1.05 33.29
N THR A 400 -17.94 -1.97 33.78
CA THR A 400 -17.25 -1.85 35.07
C THR A 400 -15.83 -1.31 34.94
N SER A 401 -15.27 -1.34 33.73
CA SER A 401 -13.96 -0.80 33.41
C SER A 401 -14.09 0.70 33.09
N ARG A 402 -13.22 1.54 33.66
CA ARG A 402 -13.28 3.01 33.51
C ARG A 402 -12.01 3.55 32.88
N GLY A 403 -12.14 4.71 32.23
CA GLY A 403 -11.03 5.44 31.62
C GLY A 403 -11.19 5.63 30.11
N THR A 404 -10.36 6.47 29.53
CA THR A 404 -10.46 6.87 28.11
C THR A 404 -10.26 5.68 27.16
N ILE A 405 -9.40 4.72 27.50
CA ILE A 405 -9.17 3.52 26.68
C ILE A 405 -10.45 2.68 26.62
N PHE A 406 -11.02 2.36 27.78
CA PHE A 406 -12.24 1.56 27.86
C PHE A 406 -13.46 2.28 27.28
N ASN A 407 -13.56 3.60 27.41
CA ASN A 407 -14.62 4.38 26.78
C ASN A 407 -14.53 4.32 25.23
N ASN A 408 -13.32 4.36 24.67
CA ASN A 408 -13.14 4.17 23.23
C ASN A 408 -13.47 2.74 22.78
N ILE A 409 -13.07 1.72 23.56
CA ILE A 409 -13.44 0.32 23.27
C ILE A 409 -14.95 0.14 23.34
N TRP A 410 -15.63 0.72 24.35
CA TRP A 410 -17.09 0.74 24.46
C TRP A 410 -17.73 1.32 23.20
N TRP A 411 -17.22 2.46 22.73
CA TRP A 411 -17.70 3.11 21.52
C TRP A 411 -17.55 2.20 20.30
N VAL A 412 -16.37 1.60 20.10
CA VAL A 412 -16.12 0.69 18.99
C VAL A 412 -17.04 -0.53 19.04
N VAL A 413 -17.11 -1.23 20.18
CA VAL A 413 -17.90 -2.46 20.30
C VAL A 413 -19.39 -2.17 20.11
N VAL A 414 -19.94 -1.20 20.83
CA VAL A 414 -21.39 -0.93 20.81
C VAL A 414 -21.81 -0.29 19.49
N VAL A 415 -21.12 0.77 19.05
CA VAL A 415 -21.52 1.49 17.84
C VAL A 415 -21.30 0.64 16.60
N THR A 416 -20.17 -0.05 16.45
CA THR A 416 -19.95 -0.91 15.28
C THR A 416 -20.95 -2.06 15.25
N SER A 417 -21.18 -2.75 16.36
CA SER A 417 -22.15 -3.88 16.38
C SER A 417 -23.57 -3.41 16.05
N LEU A 418 -24.02 -2.32 16.68
CA LEU A 418 -25.37 -1.79 16.44
C LEU A 418 -25.53 -1.22 15.03
N ALA A 419 -24.54 -0.47 14.54
CA ALA A 419 -24.57 0.07 13.17
C ALA A 419 -24.54 -1.05 12.12
N THR A 420 -23.74 -2.10 12.32
CA THR A 420 -23.74 -3.26 11.43
C THR A 420 -25.06 -4.02 11.48
N ALA A 421 -25.62 -4.24 12.68
CA ALA A 421 -26.91 -4.93 12.82
C ALA A 421 -28.05 -4.15 12.16
N ILE A 422 -28.15 -2.83 12.42
CA ILE A 422 -29.15 -1.96 11.78
C ILE A 422 -28.91 -1.88 10.27
N GLY A 423 -27.66 -1.74 9.84
CA GLY A 423 -27.28 -1.65 8.43
C GLY A 423 -27.64 -2.91 7.66
N LEU A 424 -27.32 -4.09 8.21
CA LEU A 424 -27.69 -5.38 7.63
C LEU A 424 -29.21 -5.57 7.64
N GLY A 425 -29.88 -5.26 8.76
CA GLY A 425 -31.34 -5.34 8.87
C GLY A 425 -32.03 -4.45 7.83
N THR A 426 -31.58 -3.20 7.67
CA THR A 426 -32.09 -2.27 6.66
C THR A 426 -31.80 -2.75 5.25
N ALA A 427 -30.62 -3.33 5.00
CA ALA A 427 -30.27 -3.89 3.70
C ALA A 427 -31.18 -5.06 3.32
N VAL A 428 -31.46 -5.96 4.26
CA VAL A 428 -32.39 -7.10 4.06
C VAL A 428 -33.82 -6.61 3.82
N LEU A 429 -34.28 -5.61 4.57
CA LEU A 429 -35.63 -5.04 4.41
C LEU A 429 -35.80 -4.24 3.13
N ALA A 430 -34.74 -3.57 2.66
CA ALA A 430 -34.76 -2.78 1.43
C ALA A 430 -34.58 -3.65 0.18
N ASP A 431 -34.04 -4.87 0.31
CA ASP A 431 -33.87 -5.79 -0.81
C ASP A 431 -35.23 -6.17 -1.41
N ARG A 432 -35.40 -5.96 -2.72
CA ARG A 432 -36.65 -6.19 -3.47
C ARG A 432 -37.86 -5.35 -3.05
N ALA A 433 -37.67 -4.27 -2.28
CA ALA A 433 -38.75 -3.35 -1.93
C ALA A 433 -39.23 -2.55 -3.17
N LYS A 434 -40.54 -2.28 -3.26
CA LYS A 434 -41.08 -1.38 -4.29
C LYS A 434 -40.52 0.03 -4.06
N GLY A 435 -39.63 0.49 -4.94
CA GLY A 435 -38.92 1.76 -4.79
C GLY A 435 -37.51 1.65 -4.20
N GLU A 436 -36.87 0.47 -4.29
CA GLU A 436 -35.50 0.20 -3.84
C GLU A 436 -34.48 1.30 -4.16
N GLN A 437 -34.52 1.87 -5.37
CA GLN A 437 -33.59 2.94 -5.78
C GLN A 437 -33.74 4.20 -4.91
N VAL A 438 -34.97 4.58 -4.55
CA VAL A 438 -35.26 5.74 -3.71
C VAL A 438 -34.87 5.45 -2.26
N ALA A 439 -35.19 4.26 -1.76
CA ALA A 439 -34.80 3.83 -0.41
C ALA A 439 -33.28 3.85 -0.23
N LYS A 440 -32.54 3.27 -1.18
CA LYS A 440 -31.07 3.31 -1.18
C LYS A 440 -30.53 4.74 -1.24
N ALA A 441 -31.08 5.60 -2.10
CA ALA A 441 -30.67 6.99 -2.18
C ALA A 441 -30.85 7.74 -0.85
N LEU A 442 -32.00 7.58 -0.17
CA LEU A 442 -32.26 8.21 1.13
C LEU A 442 -31.33 7.69 2.24
N ILE A 443 -31.02 6.40 2.25
CA ILE A 443 -30.09 5.79 3.22
C ILE A 443 -28.66 6.32 3.02
N PHE A 444 -28.26 6.58 1.77
CA PHE A 444 -26.92 7.05 1.44
C PHE A 444 -26.76 8.58 1.45
N LEU A 445 -27.86 9.34 1.36
CA LEU A 445 -27.84 10.81 1.34
C LEU A 445 -27.08 11.42 2.54
N PRO A 446 -27.21 10.92 3.79
CA PRO A 446 -26.47 11.46 4.92
C PRO A 446 -24.95 11.39 4.77
N MET A 447 -24.40 10.44 3.99
CA MET A 447 -22.96 10.33 3.76
C MET A 447 -22.41 11.51 2.95
N ALA A 448 -23.27 12.26 2.24
CA ALA A 448 -22.88 13.47 1.53
C ALA A 448 -22.75 14.69 2.47
N ILE A 449 -23.27 14.61 3.70
CA ILE A 449 -23.17 15.70 4.67
C ILE A 449 -21.74 15.75 5.21
N SER A 450 -21.12 16.94 5.17
CA SER A 450 -19.80 17.16 5.75
C SER A 450 -19.76 16.82 7.24
N PHE A 451 -18.72 16.12 7.70
CA PHE A 451 -18.53 15.83 9.13
C PHE A 451 -18.50 17.08 10.02
N VAL A 452 -18.03 18.22 9.49
CA VAL A 452 -18.06 19.50 10.21
C VAL A 452 -19.50 19.98 10.37
N GLY A 453 -20.30 19.93 9.29
CA GLY A 453 -21.72 20.31 9.32
C GLY A 453 -22.52 19.39 10.23
N ALA A 454 -22.31 18.07 10.12
CA ALA A 454 -22.91 17.09 10.99
C ALA A 454 -22.59 17.36 12.47
N GLY A 455 -21.31 17.66 12.79
CA GLY A 455 -20.90 18.01 14.15
C GLY A 455 -21.61 19.25 14.71
N ILE A 456 -21.80 20.28 13.90
CA ILE A 456 -22.54 21.50 14.29
C ILE A 456 -24.03 21.19 14.51
N ILE A 457 -24.66 20.42 13.62
CA ILE A 457 -26.06 20.02 13.75
C ILE A 457 -26.29 19.28 15.08
N TRP A 458 -25.47 18.26 15.35
CA TRP A 458 -25.58 17.49 16.59
C TRP A 458 -25.24 18.30 17.84
N ARG A 459 -24.30 19.26 17.76
CA ARG A 459 -24.06 20.20 18.86
C ARG A 459 -25.30 21.02 19.18
N PHE A 460 -26.00 21.56 18.18
CA PHE A 460 -27.23 22.32 18.42
C PHE A 460 -28.40 21.46 18.91
N MET A 461 -28.41 20.17 18.54
CA MET A 461 -29.40 19.21 19.01
C MET A 461 -29.27 18.91 20.51
N TYR A 462 -28.04 18.90 21.05
CA TYR A 462 -27.76 18.50 22.44
C TYR A 462 -27.29 19.63 23.36
N ILE A 463 -27.15 20.86 22.86
CA ILE A 463 -26.80 21.99 23.74
C ILE A 463 -28.00 22.35 24.61
N ALA A 464 -27.89 22.16 25.92
CA ALA A 464 -28.86 22.65 26.87
C ALA A 464 -28.80 24.18 26.92
N ARG A 465 -29.94 24.84 26.73
CA ARG A 465 -30.05 26.30 26.86
C ARG A 465 -30.70 26.67 28.21
N PRO A 466 -30.40 27.85 28.76
CA PRO A 466 -31.10 28.35 29.94
C PRO A 466 -32.62 28.37 29.70
N PRO A 467 -33.46 28.13 30.72
CA PRO A 467 -34.91 28.06 30.57
C PRO A 467 -35.57 29.32 29.99
N THR A 468 -34.86 30.45 30.01
CA THR A 468 -35.32 31.73 29.46
C THR A 468 -35.21 31.81 27.93
N ASN A 469 -34.52 30.87 27.29
CA ASN A 469 -34.31 30.85 25.84
C ASN A 469 -35.08 29.68 25.21
N ASN A 470 -35.61 29.90 24.00
CA ASN A 470 -36.25 28.82 23.23
C ASN A 470 -35.23 27.72 22.89
N GLN A 471 -35.58 26.49 23.23
CA GLN A 471 -34.76 25.32 22.96
C GLN A 471 -34.87 24.91 21.49
N THR A 472 -33.72 24.66 20.87
CA THR A 472 -33.62 24.29 19.45
C THR A 472 -33.44 22.79 19.24
N GLY A 473 -33.15 22.03 20.31
CA GLY A 473 -32.84 20.61 20.28
C GLY A 473 -33.67 19.79 21.29
N VAL A 474 -33.13 18.64 21.70
CA VAL A 474 -33.85 17.66 22.55
C VAL A 474 -33.51 17.73 24.03
N MET A 475 -32.43 18.41 24.42
CA MET A 475 -32.02 18.56 25.83
C MET A 475 -32.53 19.84 26.49
#